data_AF-A0AA95KSE1-F1
#
_entry.id   AF-A0AA95KSE1-F1
#
_cell.length_a   1.000
_cell.length_b   1.000
_cell.length_c   1.000
_cell.angle_alpha   90.00
_cell.angle_beta   90.00
_cell.angle_gamma   90.00
#
_symmetry.space_group_name_H-M   'P 1'
#
loop_
_entity.id
_entity.type
_entity.pdbx_description
1 polymer ?
#
loop_
_entity_poly.entity_id
_entity_poly.type
_entity_poly.pdbx_seq_one_letter_code
_entity_poly.pdbx_strand_id
1 'polypeptide(L)' 'MAKPDDRSDNVEKLQDAIQDTIENFREGQDYLSEHADEISGEEKAQIEAKNERRLHSIEGFREEVKDEAADARK' A
#
# COMPACT_ATOMS: atom_id res chain seq x y z
N MET A 1 6.19 -35.24 -11.65
CA MET A 1 6.79 -33.92 -11.94
C MET A 1 6.05 -32.91 -11.12
N ALA A 2 6.73 -32.22 -10.21
CA ALA A 2 6.14 -31.06 -9.55
C ALA A 2 5.88 -30.01 -10.62
N LYS A 3 4.66 -29.46 -10.68
CA LYS A 3 4.41 -28.24 -11.46
C LYS A 3 5.34 -27.15 -10.90
N PRO A 4 6.03 -26.36 -11.75
CA PRO A 4 6.65 -25.14 -11.26
C PRO A 4 5.53 -24.28 -10.63
N ASP A 5 5.78 -23.83 -9.41
CA ASP A 5 4.84 -22.97 -8.68
C ASP A 5 4.83 -21.62 -9.41
N ASP A 6 3.72 -21.30 -10.07
CA ASP A 6 3.59 -20.07 -10.85
C ASP A 6 3.23 -18.93 -9.90
N ARG A 7 4.25 -18.34 -9.28
CA ARG A 7 4.11 -17.19 -8.38
C ARG A 7 4.02 -15.85 -9.11
N SER A 8 3.80 -15.86 -10.42
CA SER A 8 3.70 -14.62 -11.21
C SER A 8 2.47 -13.78 -10.85
N ASP A 9 1.39 -14.41 -10.38
CA ASP A 9 0.17 -13.74 -9.94
C ASP A 9 0.33 -12.99 -8.61
N ASN A 10 1.28 -13.39 -7.76
CA ASN A 10 1.59 -12.69 -6.51
C ASN A 10 2.16 -11.29 -6.78
N VAL A 11 3.01 -11.15 -7.81
CA VAL A 11 3.56 -9.85 -8.20
C VAL A 11 2.46 -8.90 -8.66
N GLU A 12 1.50 -9.39 -9.46
CA GLU A 12 0.35 -8.60 -9.93
C GLU A 12 -0.52 -8.15 -8.76
N LYS A 13 -0.91 -9.08 -7.87
CA LYS A 13 -1.70 -8.78 -6.67
C LYS A 13 -1.02 -7.76 -5.74
N LEU A 14 0.30 -7.86 -5.57
CA LEU A 14 1.04 -6.90 -4.76
C LEU A 14 1.12 -5.53 -5.42
N GLN A 15 1.25 -5.46 -6.74
CA GLN A 15 1.20 -4.18 -7.47
C GLN A 15 -0.18 -3.52 -7.35
N ASP A 16 -1.27 -4.28 -7.46
CA ASP A 16 -2.63 -3.78 -7.24
C ASP A 16 -2.79 -3.27 -5.80
N ALA A 17 -2.36 -4.04 -4.80
CA ALA A 17 -2.41 -3.63 -3.40
C ALA A 17 -1.60 -2.35 -3.13
N ILE A 18 -0.44 -2.19 -3.78
CA ILE A 18 0.35 -0.95 -3.72
C ILE A 18 -0.45 0.22 -4.31
N GLN A 19 -1.05 0.04 -5.48
CA GLN A 19 -1.79 1.10 -6.16
C GLN A 19 -3.02 1.53 -5.35
N ASP A 20 -3.80 0.58 -4.85
CA ASP A 20 -4.95 0.84 -3.98
C ASP A 20 -4.52 1.56 -2.69
N THR A 21 -3.40 1.15 -2.09
CA THR A 21 -2.89 1.77 -0.86
C THR A 21 -2.40 3.20 -1.11
N ILE A 22 -1.78 3.46 -2.26
CA ILE A 22 -1.35 4.81 -2.68
C ILE A 22 -2.57 5.72 -2.91
N GLU A 23 -3.61 5.23 -3.59
CA GLU A 23 -4.85 5.99 -3.79
C GLU A 23 -5.49 6.35 -2.46
N ASN A 24 -5.68 5.37 -1.58
CA ASN A 24 -6.17 5.58 -0.22
C ASN A 24 -5.34 6.58 0.59
N PHE A 25 -4.01 6.56 0.44
CA PHE A 25 -3.12 7.53 1.08
C PHE A 25 -3.39 8.94 0.56
N ARG A 26 -3.48 9.11 -0.77
CA ARG A 26 -3.74 10.41 -1.41
C ARG A 26 -5.11 10.95 -1.02
N GLU A 27 -6.16 10.15 -1.09
CA GLU A 27 -7.50 10.54 -0.64
C GLU A 27 -7.50 11.03 0.82
N GLY A 28 -6.76 10.34 1.71
CA GLY A 28 -6.61 10.78 3.09
C GLY A 28 -5.88 12.11 3.23
N GLN A 29 -4.86 12.37 2.39
CA GLN A 29 -4.15 13.65 2.36
C GLN A 29 -5.02 14.77 1.79
N ASP A 30 -5.76 14.50 0.73
CA ASP A 30 -6.65 15.45 0.08
C ASP A 30 -7.77 15.86 1.05
N TYR A 31 -8.37 14.88 1.75
CA TYR A 31 -9.37 15.16 2.79
C TYR A 31 -8.81 16.05 3.91
N LEU A 32 -7.59 15.79 4.38
CA LEU A 32 -6.94 16.64 5.38
C LEU A 32 -6.66 18.04 4.82
N SER A 33 -6.23 18.15 3.56
CA SER A 33 -5.97 19.44 2.93
C SER A 33 -7.24 20.28 2.77
N GLU A 34 -8.38 19.65 2.52
CA GLU A 34 -9.66 20.33 2.30
C GLU A 34 -10.42 20.64 3.60
N HIS A 35 -10.31 19.77 4.61
CA HIS A 35 -11.19 19.80 5.78
C HIS A 35 -10.48 19.89 7.14
N ALA A 36 -9.15 20.01 7.22
CA ALA A 36 -8.43 19.99 8.50
C ALA A 36 -8.88 21.05 9.52
N ASP A 37 -9.40 22.19 9.06
CA ASP A 37 -9.90 23.27 9.94
C ASP A 37 -11.34 23.01 10.42
N GLU A 38 -12.06 22.08 9.79
CA GLU A 38 -13.48 21.77 10.04
C GLU A 38 -13.66 20.53 10.91
N ILE A 39 -12.68 19.63 10.93
CA ILE A 39 -12.73 18.36 11.67
C ILE A 39 -12.11 18.46 13.07
N SER A 40 -12.43 17.48 13.91
CA SER A 40 -11.83 17.40 15.25
C SER A 40 -10.34 17.05 15.19
N GLY A 41 -9.58 17.48 16.20
CA GLY A 41 -8.16 17.12 16.33
C GLY A 41 -7.93 15.61 16.46
N GLU A 42 -8.87 14.88 17.06
CA GLU A 42 -8.82 13.41 17.13
C GLU A 42 -8.98 12.79 15.75
N GLU A 43 -9.97 13.23 14.97
CA GLU A 43 -10.20 12.74 13.62
C GLU A 43 -9.01 13.03 12.70
N LYS A 44 -8.45 14.24 12.79
CA LYS A 44 -7.21 14.60 12.09
C LYS A 44 -6.07 13.62 12.40
N ALA A 45 -5.79 13.39 13.69
CA ALA A 45 -4.73 12.49 14.13
C ALA A 45 -4.96 11.03 13.69
N GLN A 46 -6.22 10.57 13.65
CA GLN A 46 -6.54 9.23 13.16
C GLN A 46 -6.25 9.07 11.66
N ILE A 47 -6.55 10.09 10.85
CA ILE A 47 -6.28 10.07 9.40
C ILE A 47 -4.78 10.13 9.14
N GLU A 48 -4.06 11.00 9.84
CA GLU A 48 -2.59 11.08 9.78
C GLU A 48 -1.94 9.73 10.14
N ALA A 49 -2.35 9.12 11.26
CA ALA A 49 -1.84 7.81 11.68
C ALA A 49 -2.19 6.68 10.68
N LYS A 50 -3.36 6.74 10.04
CA LYS A 50 -3.72 5.80 8.96
C LYS A 50 -2.77 5.97 7.78
N ASN A 51 -2.47 7.21 7.39
CA ASN A 51 -1.57 7.52 6.29
C ASN A 51 -0.12 7.09 6.57
N GLU A 52 0.36 7.26 7.80
CA GLU A 52 1.68 6.73 8.21
C GLU A 52 1.75 5.20 8.07
N ARG A 53 0.72 4.47 8.52
CA ARG A 53 0.67 3.01 8.35
C ARG A 53 0.62 2.60 6.88
N ARG A 54 -0.11 3.33 6.03
CA ARG A 54 -0.15 3.09 4.58
C ARG A 54 1.22 3.22 3.94
N LEU A 55 2.01 4.23 4.33
CA LEU A 55 3.39 4.39 3.85
C LEU A 55 4.27 3.18 4.22
N HIS A 56 4.17 2.70 5.46
CA HIS A 56 4.88 1.50 5.89
C HIS A 56 4.41 0.24 5.12
N SER A 57 3.11 0.08 4.89
CA SER A 57 2.58 -1.01 4.06
C SER A 57 3.10 -0.98 2.63
N ILE A 58 3.14 0.20 2.00
CA ILE A 58 3.68 0.37 0.64
C ILE A 58 5.16 -0.02 0.58
N GLU A 59 5.96 0.34 1.58
CA GLU A 59 7.36 -0.07 1.67
C GLU A 59 7.48 -1.59 1.77
N GLY A 60 6.71 -2.22 2.66
CA GLY A 60 6.66 -3.68 2.79
C GLY A 60 6.29 -4.39 1.49
N PHE A 61 5.21 -3.96 0.82
CA PHE A 61 4.81 -4.54 -0.45
C PHE A 61 5.86 -4.36 -1.55
N ARG A 62 6.60 -3.24 -1.56
CA ARG A 62 7.67 -3.02 -2.54
C ARG A 62 8.83 -3.97 -2.34
N GLU A 63 9.18 -4.30 -1.11
CA GLU A 63 10.19 -5.32 -0.84
C GLU A 63 9.68 -6.72 -1.23
N GLU A 64 8.44 -7.07 -0.89
CA GLU A 64 7.83 -8.35 -1.29
C GLU A 64 7.77 -8.52 -2.82
N VAL A 65 7.44 -7.46 -3.57
CA VAL A 65 7.45 -7.49 -5.05
C VAL A 65 8.84 -7.82 -5.58
N LYS A 66 9.92 -7.30 -4.97
CA LYS A 66 11.29 -7.60 -5.41
C LYS A 66 11.64 -9.06 -5.15
N ASP A 67 11.25 -9.59 -4.01
CA ASP A 67 11.51 -10.98 -3.62
C ASP A 67 10.74 -11.95 -4.54
N GLU A 68 9.44 -11.73 -4.75
CA GLU A 68 8.61 -12.55 -5.64
C GLU A 68 9.09 -12.47 -7.10
N ALA A 69 9.49 -11.28 -7.57
CA ALA A 69 10.04 -11.12 -8.92
C ALA A 69 11.41 -11.79 -9.11
N ALA A 70 12.23 -11.89 -8.06
CA ALA A 70 13.49 -12.61 -8.09
C ALA A 70 13.27 -14.13 -8.10
N ASP A 71 12.28 -14.59 -7.33
CA ASP A 71 11.89 -15.99 -7.26
C ASP A 71 11.24 -16.50 -8.55
N ALA A 72 10.44 -15.67 -9.23
CA ALA A 72 9.83 -16.01 -10.53
C ALA A 72 10.87 -16.19 -11.67
N ARG A 73 12.11 -15.73 -11.48
CA ARG A 73 13.21 -15.86 -12.46
C ARG A 73 14.07 -17.11 -12.24
N LYS A 74 13.81 -17.88 -11.17
CA LYS A 74 14.59 -19.06 -10.76
C LYS A 74 13.95 -20.36 -11.26
#